data_AF-A0A950MPA4-F1
#
_entry.id   AF-A0A950MPA4-F1
#
_cell.length_a   1.000
_cell.length_b   1.000
_cell.length_c   1.000
_cell.angle_alpha   90.00
_cell.angle_beta   90.00
_cell.angle_gamma   90.00
#
_symmetry.space_group_name_H-M   'P 1'
#
loop_
_entity.id
_entity.type
_entity.pdbx_description
1 polymer ?
#
loop_
_entity_poly.entity_id
_entity_poly.type
_entity_poly.pdbx_seq_one_letter_code
_entity_poly.pdbx_strand_id
1 'polypeptide(L)' 'MGSFSIWHWLIVLLIVVLVFGTKKLKNVGEDLGGAVRGFKEGMKGENEKADKPAESGRIIDNESDKK' A
#
# COMPACT_ATOMS: atom_id res chain seq x y z
N MET A 1 27.63 8.54 -18.78
CA MET A 1 26.32 9.23 -18.73
C MET A 1 25.42 8.50 -17.73
N GLY A 2 25.72 8.62 -16.43
CA GLY A 2 25.02 7.94 -15.33
C GLY A 2 23.98 8.82 -14.64
N SER A 3 23.41 9.77 -15.39
CA SER A 3 22.56 10.86 -14.90
C SER A 3 21.18 10.41 -14.40
N PHE A 4 20.86 9.13 -14.48
CA PHE A 4 19.60 8.56 -13.97
C PHE A 4 19.85 7.45 -12.94
N SER A 5 20.97 7.53 -12.20
CA SER A 5 21.25 6.64 -11.08
C SER A 5 20.13 6.73 -10.04
N ILE A 6 19.71 5.59 -9.51
CA ILE A 6 18.66 5.46 -8.47
C ILE A 6 18.87 6.44 -7.30
N TRP A 7 20.12 6.81 -7.03
CA TRP A 7 20.50 7.85 -6.07
C TRP A 7 19.91 9.23 -6.34
N HIS A 8 19.79 9.64 -7.62
CA HIS A 8 19.16 10.91 -7.97
C HIS A 8 17.67 10.91 -7.60
N TRP A 9 16.97 9.81 -7.91
CA TRP A 9 15.55 9.66 -7.55
C TRP A 9 15.33 9.70 -6.05
N LEU A 10 16.22 9.11 -5.23
CA LEU A 10 16.14 9.20 -3.77
C LEU A 10 16.26 10.65 -3.28
N ILE A 11 17.20 11.43 -3.82
CA ILE A 11 17.39 12.84 -3.46
C ILE A 11 16.16 13.68 -3.89
N VAL A 12 15.62 13.45 -5.09
CA VAL A 12 14.44 14.16 -5.59
C VAL A 12 13.22 13.86 -4.71
N LEU A 13 13.01 12.59 -4.36
CA LEU A 13 11.90 12.17 -3.50
C LEU A 13 11.98 12.84 -2.13
N LEU A 14 13.18 12.93 -1.55
CA LEU A 14 13.41 13.63 -0.28
C LEU A 14 13.00 15.11 -0.37
N ILE A 15 13.43 15.82 -1.43
CA ILE A 15 13.07 17.23 -1.63
C ILE A 15 11.56 17.39 -1.80
N VAL A 16 10.91 16.52 -2.58
CA VAL A 16 9.44 16.56 -2.76
C VAL A 16 8.72 16.40 -1.42
N VAL A 17 9.17 15.46 -0.57
CA VAL A 17 8.59 15.26 0.78
C VAL A 17 8.79 16.49 1.66
N LEU A 18 9.95 17.15 1.58
CA LEU A 18 10.23 18.37 2.36
C LEU A 18 9.38 19.56 1.90
N VAL A 19 9.19 19.73 0.59
CA VAL A 19 8.39 20.84 0.02
C VAL A 19 6.90 20.67 0.30
N PHE A 20 6.37 19.46 0.09
CA PHE A 20 4.95 19.17 0.33
C PHE A 20 4.65 18.95 1.83
N GLY A 21 5.66 18.60 2.62
CA GLY A 21 5.53 18.17 4.00
C GLY A 21 4.90 16.79 4.14
N THR A 22 5.29 16.06 5.19
CA THR A 22 4.78 14.70 5.47
C THR A 22 3.27 14.67 5.74
N LYS A 23 2.68 15.79 6.21
CA LYS A 23 1.27 15.87 6.57
C LYS A 23 0.33 15.85 5.35
N LYS A 24 0.70 16.53 4.26
CA LYS A 24 -0.05 16.51 2.99
C LYS A 24 0.15 15.18 2.27
N LEU A 25 1.39 14.68 2.26
CA LEU A 25 1.72 13.42 1.62
C LEU A 25 1.08 12.21 2.32
N LYS A 26 0.93 12.25 3.65
CA LYS A 26 0.20 11.22 4.40
C LYS A 26 -1.28 11.19 4.04
N ASN A 27 -1.99 12.32 4.07
CA ASN A 27 -3.42 12.33 3.76
C ASN A 27 -3.68 11.84 2.32
N VAL A 28 -2.96 12.38 1.33
CA VAL A 28 -3.10 11.95 -0.07
C VAL A 28 -2.59 10.52 -0.29
N GLY A 29 -1.54 10.11 0.42
CA GLY A 29 -0.99 8.77 0.35
C GLY A 29 -1.87 7.71 1.03
N GLU A 30 -2.68 8.08 2.02
CA GLU A 30 -3.66 7.20 2.67
C GLU A 30 -4.85 6.96 1.74
N ASP A 31 -5.35 8.01 1.09
CA ASP A 31 -6.43 7.94 0.09
C ASP A 31 -6.01 7.14 -1.15
N LEU A 32 -4.85 7.47 -1.73
CA LEU A 32 -4.30 6.75 -2.89
C LEU A 32 -3.82 5.34 -2.52
N GLY A 33 -3.24 5.19 -1.33
CA GLY A 33 -2.73 3.91 -0.83
C GLY A 33 -3.86 2.91 -0.58
N GLY A 34 -5.00 3.37 -0.05
CA GLY A 34 -6.20 2.54 0.12
C GLY A 34 -6.75 2.05 -1.22
N ALA A 35 -6.87 2.94 -2.21
CA ALA A 35 -7.35 2.59 -3.55
C ALA A 35 -6.42 1.57 -4.25
N VAL A 36 -5.10 1.79 -4.18
CA VAL A 36 -4.10 0.87 -4.76
C VAL A 36 -4.04 -0.45 -4.01
N ARG A 37 -4.27 -0.46 -2.69
CA ARG A 37 -4.31 -1.70 -1.89
C ARG A 37 -5.49 -2.57 -2.29
N GLY A 38 -6.69 -2.01 -2.42
CA GLY A 38 -7.87 -2.73 -2.91
C GLY A 38 -7.69 -3.26 -4.34
N PHE A 39 -7.05 -2.48 -5.21
CA PHE A 39 -6.70 -2.92 -6.56
C PHE A 39 -5.72 -4.10 -6.53
N LYS A 40 -4.66 -4.04 -5.69
CA LYS A 40 -3.70 -5.13 -5.55
C LYS A 40 -4.33 -6.39 -4.96
N GLU A 41 -5.20 -6.25 -3.97
CA GLU A 41 -5.94 -7.35 -3.35
C GLU A 41 -6.91 -8.00 -4.35
N GLY A 42 -7.62 -7.22 -5.16
CA GLY A 42 -8.49 -7.73 -6.23
C GLY A 42 -7.71 -8.44 -7.35
N MET A 43 -6.59 -7.86 -7.78
CA MET A 43 -5.73 -8.44 -8.82
C MET A 43 -4.99 -9.69 -8.32
N LYS A 44 -4.64 -9.75 -7.02
CA LYS A 44 -4.17 -10.98 -6.37
C LYS A 44 -5.28 -12.01 -6.25
N GLY A 45 -6.51 -11.62 -5.90
CA GLY A 45 -7.65 -12.54 -5.80
C GLY A 45 -8.00 -13.26 -7.12
N GLU A 46 -7.67 -12.67 -8.28
CA GLU A 46 -7.81 -13.31 -9.59
C GLU A 46 -6.67 -14.28 -9.91
N ASN A 47 -5.44 -13.97 -9.45
CA ASN A 47 -4.24 -14.78 -9.71
C ASN A 47 -3.98 -15.87 -8.63
N GLU A 48 -4.54 -15.71 -7.43
CA GLU A 48 -4.32 -16.57 -6.25
C GLU A 48 -5.45 -17.61 -6.06
N LYS A 49 -6.42 -17.70 -6.99
CA LYS A 49 -7.34 -18.85 -7.10
C LYS A 49 -6.65 -20.12 -7.59
N ALA A 50 -5.40 -20.04 -8.05
CA ALA A 50 -4.61 -21.21 -8.44
C ALA A 50 -3.84 -21.84 -7.25
N ASP A 51 -3.53 -21.11 -6.17
CA ASP A 51 -2.77 -21.65 -5.03
C ASP A 51 -3.14 -20.93 -3.72
N LYS A 52 -3.84 -21.62 -2.82
CA LYS A 52 -4.22 -21.18 -1.46
C LYS A 52 -2.99 -21.01 -0.52
N PRO A 53 -3.16 -20.52 0.72
CA PRO A 53 -3.70 -19.24 1.18
C PRO A 53 -2.69 -18.50 2.09
N ALA A 54 -2.56 -17.17 2.00
CA ALA A 54 -1.73 -16.41 2.93
C ALA A 54 -2.53 -15.34 3.69
N GLU A 55 -2.82 -15.72 4.94
CA GLU A 55 -3.12 -14.91 6.13
C GLU A 55 -2.66 -13.44 6.08
N SER A 56 -3.61 -12.51 6.17
CA SER A 56 -3.40 -11.18 6.75
C SER A 56 -4.74 -10.55 7.12
N GLY A 57 -5.00 -10.50 8.43
CA GLY A 57 -6.13 -9.77 9.00
C GLY A 57 -6.85 -10.59 10.06
N ARG A 58 -6.23 -10.73 11.23
CA ARG A 58 -6.91 -11.18 12.44
C ARG A 58 -7.98 -10.17 12.80
N ILE A 59 -9.22 -10.47 12.44
CA ILE A 59 -10.42 -10.02 13.14
C ILE A 59 -11.27 -11.28 13.29
N ILE A 60 -10.91 -12.07 14.30
CA ILE A 60 -11.86 -12.96 14.94
C ILE A 60 -12.67 -12.02 15.82
N ASP A 61 -13.69 -11.42 15.22
CA ASP A 61 -14.81 -10.83 15.95
C ASP A 61 -15.40 -11.96 16.79
N ASN A 62 -15.02 -11.97 18.07
CA ASN A 62 -15.66 -12.77 19.09
C ASN A 62 -16.99 -12.08 19.43
N GLU A 63 -18.03 -12.29 18.61
CA GLU A 63 -19.39 -12.16 19.11
C GLU A 63 -20.41 -12.91 18.25
N SER A 64 -21.24 -13.68 18.96
CA SER A 64 -22.62 -14.02 18.60
C SER A 64 -22.83 -14.94 17.39
N ASP A 65 -23.02 -16.24 17.62
CA ASP A 65 -24.33 -16.86 17.38
C ASP A 65 -24.38 -18.30 17.92
N LYS A 66 -25.51 -18.60 18.60
CA LYS A 66 -26.16 -19.90 18.74
C LYS A 66 -25.80 -20.91 19.85
N LYS A 67 -26.72 -20.88 20.82
CA LYS A 67 -27.58 -21.98 21.32
C LYS A 67 -27.07 -22.86 22.46
#